data_AF-A0A8C4RSN8-F1
#
_entry.id   AF-A0A8C4RSN8-F1
#
_cell.length_a   1.000
_cell.length_b   1.000
_cell.length_c   1.000
_cell.angle_alpha   90.00
_cell.angle_beta   90.00
_cell.angle_gamma   90.00
#
_symmetry.space_group_name_H-M   'P 1'
#
loop_
_entity.id
_entity.type
_entity.pdbx_description
1 polymer ?
#
loop_
_entity_poly.entity_id
_entity_poly.type
_entity_poly.pdbx_seq_one_letter_code
_entity_poly.pdbx_strand_id
1 'polypeptide(L)'
;MRAGCYSTFFCICGGGGVGEVSVKFRRSSMGSLLLLFVLSVSYPATWAEDERLPNKCEVCKYLTAELQSALTKTSRSKEVLELGEVLDSGNRKRKIKYNTSETRLAEAIDNICQRILEYSVHAERPGSLRYAKGTSETMATLKNLVHKGVKVDLGIPYELWDEPSVEVSDMKKQCETMLENYEEVVEDWYFNHQDQRLEAFLCQKHVLKNSDQECLKEAWKGDPGEKEKSKLQKNSEEASKELEEESMADNLRSVGEL
;
A
#
# COMPACT_ATOMS: atom_id res chain seq x y z
N MET A 1 8.90 -55.52 -34.59
CA MET A 1 8.16 -54.70 -35.57
C MET A 1 7.96 -53.33 -34.92
N ARG A 2 8.69 -52.32 -35.42
CA ARG A 2 8.17 -51.13 -36.14
C ARG A 2 7.46 -50.15 -35.19
N ALA A 3 8.09 -49.05 -34.79
CA ALA A 3 8.31 -47.82 -35.57
C ALA A 3 7.01 -47.11 -35.96
N GLY A 4 6.92 -45.81 -35.67
CA GLY A 4 6.01 -44.92 -36.40
C GLY A 4 5.52 -43.72 -35.62
N CYS A 5 6.19 -42.57 -35.82
CA CYS A 5 5.70 -41.22 -35.56
C CYS A 5 4.38 -40.90 -36.29
N TYR A 6 3.79 -39.73 -36.06
CA TYR A 6 3.55 -38.64 -37.03
C TYR A 6 2.58 -37.63 -36.38
N SER A 7 3.03 -36.40 -36.08
CA SER A 7 2.83 -35.17 -36.88
C SER A 7 1.42 -34.59 -36.68
N THR A 8 1.24 -33.36 -36.21
CA THR A 8 1.40 -32.16 -37.05
C THR A 8 1.71 -30.90 -36.22
N PHE A 9 2.84 -30.25 -36.51
CA PHE A 9 3.03 -28.80 -36.33
C PHE A 9 3.68 -28.26 -37.61
N PHE A 10 2.97 -27.37 -38.29
CA PHE A 10 3.34 -26.51 -39.43
C PHE A 10 2.74 -25.15 -39.03
N CYS A 11 3.31 -23.95 -39.19
CA CYS A 11 4.54 -23.49 -39.82
C CYS A 11 4.76 -22.01 -39.41
N ILE A 12 6.04 -21.59 -39.26
CA ILE A 12 6.72 -20.40 -39.86
C ILE A 12 6.03 -19.02 -39.72
N CYS A 13 6.64 -17.94 -39.19
CA CYS A 13 7.76 -17.20 -39.80
C CYS A 13 8.32 -16.04 -38.92
N GLY A 14 9.60 -15.69 -39.14
CA GLY A 14 10.23 -14.38 -38.87
C GLY A 14 10.97 -14.30 -37.52
N GLY A 15 12.25 -13.97 -37.41
CA GLY A 15 13.20 -13.29 -38.29
C GLY A 15 13.92 -12.23 -37.45
N GLY A 16 15.20 -12.44 -37.11
CA GLY A 16 15.99 -11.48 -36.33
C GLY A 16 17.32 -12.09 -35.89
N GLY A 17 18.38 -11.76 -36.62
CA GLY A 17 19.71 -12.37 -36.50
C GLY A 17 20.44 -12.04 -35.19
N VAL A 18 21.14 -13.05 -34.68
CA VAL A 18 22.21 -12.89 -33.69
C VAL A 18 23.48 -13.47 -34.30
N GLY A 19 24.53 -12.66 -34.35
CA GLY A 19 25.83 -13.04 -34.86
C GLY A 19 26.45 -14.13 -33.98
N GLU A 20 26.71 -15.28 -34.58
CA GLU A 20 27.58 -16.32 -34.00
C GLU A 20 29.02 -15.80 -33.93
N VAL A 21 29.52 -15.59 -32.72
CA VAL A 21 30.97 -15.50 -32.49
C VAL A 21 31.51 -16.92 -32.46
N SER A 22 31.95 -17.41 -33.62
CA SER A 22 32.57 -18.73 -33.78
C SER A 22 33.97 -18.74 -33.17
N VAL A 23 34.12 -19.20 -31.91
CA VAL A 23 35.43 -19.44 -31.30
C VAL A 23 35.95 -20.80 -31.78
N LYS A 24 36.83 -20.76 -32.78
CA LYS A 24 37.43 -21.93 -33.42
C LYS A 24 38.52 -22.53 -32.52
N PHE A 25 38.16 -23.45 -31.63
CA PHE A 25 39.13 -24.15 -30.77
C PHE A 25 39.78 -25.31 -31.55
N ARG A 26 40.99 -25.07 -32.06
CA ARG A 26 41.80 -26.04 -32.81
C ARG A 26 42.32 -27.11 -31.85
N ARG A 27 41.78 -28.33 -31.99
CA ARG A 27 42.13 -29.52 -31.23
C ARG A 27 43.59 -29.91 -31.54
N SER A 28 44.49 -29.76 -30.56
CA SER A 28 45.84 -30.34 -30.61
C SER A 28 46.05 -31.27 -29.41
N SER A 29 46.85 -32.29 -29.66
CA SER A 29 46.88 -33.59 -29.00
C SER A 29 47.47 -33.59 -27.59
N MET A 30 46.87 -34.41 -26.72
CA MET A 30 47.45 -35.23 -25.64
C MET A 30 48.51 -34.62 -24.72
N GLY A 31 48.17 -34.45 -23.43
CA GLY A 31 49.15 -34.52 -22.35
C GLY A 31 48.82 -33.72 -21.08
N SER A 32 48.47 -34.46 -20.02
CA SER A 32 48.79 -34.17 -18.61
C SER A 32 48.17 -32.95 -17.89
N LEU A 33 47.34 -33.28 -16.89
CA LEU A 33 47.32 -32.78 -15.50
C LEU A 33 47.28 -31.26 -15.20
N LEU A 34 46.29 -30.94 -14.35
CA LEU A 34 46.21 -29.88 -13.33
C LEU A 34 45.46 -28.57 -13.67
N LEU A 35 44.38 -28.39 -12.91
CA LEU A 35 43.94 -27.15 -12.24
C LEU A 35 43.60 -25.95 -13.12
N LEU A 36 42.32 -25.76 -13.44
CA LEU A 36 41.63 -24.45 -13.42
C LEU A 36 40.10 -24.66 -13.41
N PHE A 37 39.57 -25.30 -12.36
CA PHE A 37 38.15 -25.20 -11.98
C PHE A 37 38.00 -23.96 -11.07
N VAL A 38 38.31 -22.78 -11.61
CA VAL A 38 38.15 -21.51 -10.90
C VAL A 38 36.83 -20.90 -11.35
N LEU A 39 35.84 -21.07 -10.48
CA LEU A 39 34.67 -20.22 -10.25
C LEU A 39 34.48 -19.07 -11.27
N SER A 40 33.55 -19.26 -12.20
CA SER A 40 32.74 -18.17 -12.72
C SER A 40 31.26 -18.50 -12.53
N VAL A 41 30.86 -18.61 -11.26
CA VAL A 41 29.48 -18.36 -10.87
C VAL A 41 29.26 -16.87 -11.06
N SER A 42 28.88 -16.47 -12.27
CA SER A 42 28.30 -15.16 -12.51
C SER A 42 26.82 -15.28 -12.16
N TYR A 43 26.46 -14.99 -10.92
CA TYR A 43 25.14 -14.47 -10.62
C TYR A 43 25.28 -13.04 -10.08
N PRO A 44 24.34 -12.17 -10.47
CA PRO A 44 24.58 -10.76 -10.64
C PRO A 44 24.42 -10.04 -9.32
N ALA A 45 25.40 -9.22 -8.96
CA ALA A 45 25.14 -8.14 -8.03
C ALA A 45 24.77 -6.91 -8.86
N THR A 46 23.54 -6.89 -9.37
CA THR A 46 22.93 -5.63 -9.79
C THR A 46 22.62 -4.85 -8.51
N TRP A 47 23.59 -4.07 -8.04
CA TRP A 47 23.29 -2.89 -7.22
C TRP A 47 22.77 -1.83 -8.19
N ALA A 48 21.57 -2.04 -8.71
CA ALA A 48 20.78 -0.93 -9.17
C ALA A 48 20.09 -0.41 -7.90
N GLU A 49 20.63 0.68 -7.36
CA GLU A 49 19.77 1.66 -6.67
C GLU A 49 18.83 2.19 -7.76
N ASP A 50 17.86 1.36 -8.14
CA ASP A 50 16.76 1.68 -9.03
C ASP A 50 15.78 2.43 -8.14
N GLU A 51 15.40 3.64 -8.52
CA GLU A 51 14.25 4.33 -7.94
C GLU A 51 13.05 3.40 -8.06
N ARG A 52 12.81 2.62 -7.00
CA ARG A 52 11.87 1.50 -7.02
C ARG A 52 10.47 2.07 -7.04
N LEU A 53 9.93 2.27 -8.23
CA LEU A 53 8.55 2.69 -8.41
C LEU A 53 7.57 1.68 -7.80
N PRO A 54 6.45 2.15 -7.25
CA PRO A 54 5.44 1.29 -6.67
C PRO A 54 4.85 0.37 -7.74
N ASN A 55 4.68 -0.91 -7.39
CA ASN A 55 4.05 -1.86 -8.31
C ASN A 55 2.52 -1.76 -8.23
N LYS A 56 1.82 -2.31 -9.22
CA LYS A 56 0.34 -2.30 -9.26
C LYS A 56 -0.30 -2.97 -8.02
N CYS A 57 0.38 -3.96 -7.44
CA CYS A 57 -0.10 -4.67 -6.25
C CYS A 57 -0.09 -3.73 -5.03
N GLU A 58 1.02 -3.03 -4.80
CA GLU A 58 1.22 -2.05 -3.74
C GLU A 58 0.21 -0.92 -3.86
N VAL A 59 0.06 -0.33 -5.05
CA VAL A 59 -0.93 0.72 -5.30
C VAL A 59 -2.33 0.25 -4.94
N CYS A 60 -2.73 -0.93 -5.43
CA CYS A 60 -4.07 -1.45 -5.15
C CYS A 60 -4.28 -1.76 -3.66
N LYS A 61 -3.27 -2.31 -2.99
CA LYS A 61 -3.30 -2.60 -1.55
C LYS A 61 -3.59 -1.32 -0.75
N TYR A 62 -2.85 -0.25 -1.00
CA TYR A 62 -3.00 0.99 -0.23
C TYR A 62 -4.25 1.78 -0.62
N LEU A 63 -4.63 1.79 -1.90
CA LEU A 63 -5.90 2.36 -2.37
C LEU A 63 -7.09 1.71 -1.66
N THR A 64 -7.15 0.37 -1.65
CA THR A 64 -8.28 -0.35 -1.05
C THR A 64 -8.28 -0.23 0.48
N ALA A 65 -7.12 -0.22 1.12
CA ALA A 65 -7.01 0.02 2.56
C ALA A 65 -7.53 1.41 2.95
N GLU A 66 -7.16 2.46 2.23
CA GLU A 66 -7.62 3.82 2.50
C GLU A 66 -9.11 4.00 2.20
N LEU A 67 -9.62 3.44 1.09
CA LEU A 67 -11.04 3.49 0.75
C LEU A 67 -11.89 2.80 1.83
N GLN A 68 -11.51 1.60 2.25
CA GLN A 68 -12.23 0.90 3.32
C GLN A 68 -12.16 1.65 4.65
N SER A 69 -11.02 2.25 4.98
CA SER A 69 -10.85 3.07 6.18
C SER A 69 -11.77 4.31 6.15
N ALA A 70 -11.83 5.02 5.02
CA ALA A 70 -12.69 6.18 4.82
C ALA A 70 -14.18 5.82 4.95
N LEU A 71 -14.62 4.75 4.29
CA LEU A 71 -16.00 4.27 4.40
C LEU A 71 -16.32 3.80 5.83
N THR A 72 -15.43 3.08 6.49
CA THR A 72 -15.67 2.62 7.87
C THR A 72 -15.83 3.78 8.84
N LYS A 73 -15.05 4.86 8.67
CA LYS A 73 -15.17 6.08 9.49
C LYS A 73 -16.54 6.75 9.33
N THR A 74 -17.04 6.84 8.09
CA THR A 74 -18.34 7.49 7.81
C THR A 74 -19.54 6.58 8.07
N SER A 75 -19.34 5.27 8.23
CA SER A 75 -20.44 4.29 8.38
C SER A 75 -21.35 4.53 9.58
N ARG A 76 -20.91 5.27 10.60
CA ARG A 76 -21.69 5.56 11.81
C ARG A 76 -22.49 6.86 11.74
N SER A 77 -22.32 7.66 10.67
CA SER A 77 -23.07 8.91 10.55
C SER A 77 -24.57 8.59 10.38
N LYS A 78 -25.44 9.41 10.99
CA LYS A 78 -26.89 9.31 10.88
C LYS A 78 -27.46 10.36 9.92
N GLU A 79 -26.60 10.88 9.04
CA GLU A 79 -26.93 11.94 8.12
C GLU A 79 -27.97 11.48 7.09
N VAL A 80 -28.88 12.39 6.76
CA VAL A 80 -29.96 12.15 5.81
C VAL A 80 -29.90 13.27 4.78
N LEU A 81 -29.72 12.88 3.52
CA LEU A 81 -29.72 13.78 2.38
C LEU A 81 -31.17 14.10 2.02
N GLU A 82 -31.52 15.39 2.04
CA GLU A 82 -32.80 15.88 1.53
C GLU A 82 -32.62 16.33 0.07
N LEU A 83 -33.16 15.55 -0.87
CA LEU A 83 -33.14 15.93 -2.28
C LEU A 83 -34.31 16.86 -2.58
N GLY A 84 -34.05 18.03 -3.18
CA GLY A 84 -35.11 18.81 -3.82
C GLY A 84 -34.73 20.17 -4.41
N GLU A 85 -35.52 20.56 -5.41
CA GLU A 85 -36.21 21.86 -5.42
C GLU A 85 -37.69 21.61 -5.80
N VAL A 86 -38.63 22.25 -5.12
CA VAL A 86 -40.06 22.18 -5.43
C VAL A 86 -40.49 23.57 -5.90
N LEU A 87 -40.65 23.72 -7.20
CA LEU A 87 -41.48 24.78 -7.77
C LEU A 87 -42.84 24.11 -8.08
N ASP A 88 -43.90 24.64 -7.46
CA ASP A 88 -45.33 24.37 -7.69
C ASP A 88 -46.00 23.03 -7.31
N SER A 89 -45.31 21.90 -7.08
CA SER A 89 -46.01 20.58 -7.03
C SER A 89 -46.31 19.93 -5.65
N GLY A 90 -46.15 20.62 -4.52
CA GLY A 90 -46.71 20.20 -3.21
C GLY A 90 -46.24 18.86 -2.60
N ASN A 91 -45.33 18.11 -3.24
CA ASN A 91 -44.80 16.85 -2.74
C ASN A 91 -43.56 17.05 -1.84
N ARG A 92 -43.45 16.25 -0.77
CA ARG A 92 -42.38 16.33 0.23
C ARG A 92 -41.02 15.94 -0.37
N LYS A 93 -39.94 16.63 0.05
CA LYS A 93 -38.54 16.31 -0.27
C LYS A 93 -38.25 14.82 -0.04
N ARG A 94 -37.61 14.14 -1.00
CA ARG A 94 -37.18 12.74 -0.82
C ARG A 94 -36.00 12.71 0.13
N LYS A 95 -36.07 11.84 1.15
CA LYS A 95 -35.03 11.67 2.17
C LYS A 95 -34.28 10.37 1.90
N ILE A 96 -32.98 10.45 1.63
CA ILE A 96 -32.10 9.30 1.43
C ILE A 96 -31.08 9.25 2.56
N LYS A 97 -30.82 8.06 3.10
CA LYS A 97 -29.77 7.89 4.12
C LYS A 97 -28.40 8.06 3.46
N TYR A 98 -27.53 8.88 4.06
CA TYR A 98 -26.18 9.10 3.55
C TYR A 98 -25.35 7.80 3.49
N ASN A 99 -25.51 6.91 4.47
CA ASN A 99 -24.75 5.64 4.50
C ASN A 99 -24.97 4.74 3.27
N THR A 100 -26.11 4.87 2.59
CA THR A 100 -26.44 4.07 1.41
C THR A 100 -26.46 4.90 0.14
N SER A 101 -26.09 6.18 0.19
CA SER A 101 -26.08 7.04 -0.98
C SER A 101 -24.80 6.86 -1.78
N GLU A 102 -24.91 7.12 -3.08
CA GLU A 102 -23.80 7.27 -4.02
C GLU A 102 -22.90 8.45 -3.64
N THR A 103 -23.50 9.55 -3.14
CA THR A 103 -22.77 10.73 -2.67
C THR A 103 -21.68 10.39 -1.66
N ARG A 104 -21.95 9.49 -0.71
CA ARG A 104 -20.95 9.04 0.26
C ARG A 104 -19.76 8.33 -0.39
N LEU A 105 -20.02 7.55 -1.44
CA LEU A 105 -18.97 6.86 -2.18
C LEU A 105 -18.13 7.86 -2.98
N ALA A 106 -18.79 8.78 -3.72
CA ALA A 106 -18.11 9.83 -4.49
C ALA A 106 -17.17 10.68 -3.61
N GLU A 107 -17.67 11.17 -2.47
CA GLU A 107 -16.87 11.93 -1.50
C GLU A 107 -15.68 11.12 -0.96
N ALA A 108 -15.85 9.81 -0.79
CA ALA A 108 -14.76 8.95 -0.37
C ALA A 108 -13.70 8.83 -1.50
N ILE A 109 -14.12 8.43 -2.70
CA ILE A 109 -13.27 8.21 -3.88
C ILE A 109 -12.42 9.44 -4.20
N ASP A 110 -13.01 10.64 -4.21
CA ASP A 110 -12.34 11.90 -4.54
C ASP A 110 -11.13 12.21 -3.62
N ASN A 111 -11.18 11.78 -2.36
CA ASN A 111 -10.20 12.17 -1.35
C ASN A 111 -9.14 11.10 -1.08
N ILE A 112 -9.29 9.87 -1.57
CA ILE A 112 -8.44 8.74 -1.16
C ILE A 112 -7.03 8.84 -1.71
N CYS A 113 -6.85 9.19 -2.98
CA CYS A 113 -5.50 9.29 -3.54
C CYS A 113 -4.71 10.48 -2.98
N GLN A 114 -5.37 11.49 -2.41
CA GLN A 114 -4.67 12.54 -1.66
C GLN A 114 -4.10 12.03 -0.34
N ARG A 115 -4.81 11.11 0.33
CA ARG A 115 -4.33 10.47 1.58
C ARG A 115 -3.10 9.59 1.37
N ILE A 116 -2.84 9.17 0.13
CA ILE A 116 -1.61 8.43 -0.21
C ILE A 116 -0.36 9.26 0.07
N LEU A 117 -0.43 10.60 0.00
CA LEU A 117 0.70 11.48 0.34
C LEU A 117 1.06 11.47 1.82
N GLU A 118 0.18 10.98 2.71
CA GLU A 118 0.48 10.82 4.14
C GLU A 118 1.46 9.65 4.40
N TYR A 119 1.71 8.82 3.39
CA TYR A 119 2.65 7.71 3.50
C TYR A 119 4.08 8.17 3.24
N SER A 120 5.01 7.56 3.96
CA SER A 120 6.45 7.71 3.77
C SER A 120 7.08 6.36 3.48
N VAL A 121 8.26 6.39 2.85
CA VAL A 121 9.04 5.18 2.57
C VAL A 121 9.93 4.84 3.78
N HIS A 122 9.69 3.66 4.32
CA HIS A 122 10.44 3.02 5.40
C HIS A 122 11.40 2.01 4.81
N ALA A 123 12.64 2.43 4.52
CA ALA A 123 13.67 1.59 3.92
C ALA A 123 14.01 0.36 4.77
N GLU A 124 13.71 0.40 6.07
CA GLU A 124 13.89 -0.69 7.02
C GLU A 124 12.89 -1.84 6.86
N ARG A 125 11.76 -1.63 6.17
CA ARG A 125 10.69 -2.63 6.02
C ARG A 125 10.75 -3.31 4.65
N PRO A 126 10.52 -4.64 4.60
CA PRO A 126 10.57 -5.37 3.34
C PRO A 126 9.27 -5.23 2.54
N GLY A 127 9.40 -5.32 1.21
CA GLY A 127 8.28 -5.44 0.29
C GLY A 127 7.34 -4.24 0.32
N SER A 128 6.03 -4.51 0.30
CA SER A 128 5.01 -3.47 0.28
C SER A 128 4.89 -2.73 1.61
N LEU A 129 5.31 -3.36 2.72
CA LEU A 129 5.19 -2.81 4.07
C LEU A 129 6.06 -1.57 4.32
N ARG A 130 6.94 -1.23 3.37
CA ARG A 130 7.72 0.00 3.36
C ARG A 130 6.88 1.27 3.32
N TYR A 131 5.65 1.23 2.82
CA TYR A 131 4.77 2.38 2.91
C TYR A 131 4.05 2.37 4.26
N ALA A 132 4.38 3.33 5.12
CA ALA A 132 3.63 3.56 6.34
C ALA A 132 3.51 5.06 6.64
N LYS A 133 2.48 5.42 7.40
CA LYS A 133 2.23 6.81 7.80
C LYS A 133 3.18 7.20 8.92
N GLY A 134 3.71 8.42 8.85
CA GLY A 134 4.65 8.96 9.83
C GLY A 134 6.11 8.94 9.36
N THR A 135 7.01 9.32 10.25
CA THR A 135 8.45 9.44 9.92
C THR A 135 9.12 8.08 9.96
N SER A 136 9.96 7.78 8.96
CA SER A 136 10.78 6.56 8.94
C SER A 136 11.89 6.62 9.97
N GLU A 137 12.35 5.44 10.42
CA GLU A 137 13.44 5.35 11.41
C GLU A 137 14.73 5.97 10.88
N THR A 138 15.00 5.77 9.60
CA THR A 138 16.13 6.36 8.88
C THR A 138 16.02 7.89 8.88
N MET A 139 14.87 8.45 8.50
CA MET A 139 14.66 9.89 8.47
C MET A 139 14.70 10.51 9.87
N ALA A 140 14.11 9.85 10.87
CA ALA A 140 14.18 10.28 12.26
C ALA A 140 15.63 10.32 12.75
N THR A 141 16.45 9.32 12.39
CA THR A 141 17.88 9.29 12.73
C THR A 141 18.64 10.43 12.04
N LEU A 142 18.37 10.69 10.77
CA LEU A 142 19.00 11.77 10.01
C LEU A 142 18.65 13.14 10.62
N LYS A 143 17.37 13.40 10.94
CA LYS A 143 16.94 14.64 11.61
C LYS A 143 17.59 14.80 12.98
N ASN A 144 17.73 13.73 13.76
CA ASN A 144 18.42 13.75 15.04
C ASN A 144 19.90 14.10 14.93
N LEU A 145 20.59 13.65 13.87
CA LEU A 145 21.98 14.01 13.61
C LEU A 145 22.12 15.49 13.27
N VAL A 146 21.25 16.01 12.40
CA VAL A 146 21.20 17.43 12.06
C VAL A 146 20.91 18.29 13.30
N HIS A 147 19.96 17.88 14.13
CA HIS A 147 19.64 18.57 15.39
C HIS A 147 20.81 18.58 16.39
N LYS A 148 21.67 17.56 16.36
CA LYS A 148 22.91 17.51 17.16
C LYS A 148 24.06 18.34 16.57
N GLY A 149 23.84 19.04 15.46
CA GLY A 149 24.83 19.88 14.79
C GLY A 149 25.76 19.12 13.84
N VAL A 150 25.44 17.86 13.52
CA VAL A 150 26.16 17.12 12.47
C VAL A 150 25.68 17.61 11.12
N LYS A 151 26.62 18.04 10.26
CA LYS A 151 26.31 18.43 8.88
C LYS A 151 26.00 17.18 8.05
N VAL A 152 24.72 16.88 7.88
CA VAL A 152 24.23 15.88 6.91
C VAL A 152 23.81 16.65 5.65
N ASP A 153 24.49 16.39 4.54
CA ASP A 153 24.17 17.01 3.26
C ASP A 153 23.47 15.99 2.36
N LEU A 154 22.15 16.10 2.25
CA LEU A 154 21.32 15.28 1.35
C LEU A 154 21.14 15.95 -0.03
N GLY A 155 21.74 17.11 -0.27
CA GLY A 155 21.49 17.89 -1.48
C GLY A 155 20.09 18.51 -1.55
N ILE A 156 19.29 18.42 -0.48
CA ILE A 156 17.93 18.97 -0.35
C ILE A 156 17.90 19.82 0.93
N PRO A 157 17.38 21.07 0.87
CA PRO A 157 17.24 21.93 2.04
C PRO A 157 16.29 21.32 3.08
N TYR A 158 16.55 21.58 4.37
CA TYR A 158 15.86 20.95 5.49
C TYR A 158 14.33 21.17 5.46
N GLU A 159 13.89 22.31 4.93
CA GLU A 159 12.48 22.67 4.79
C GLU A 159 11.70 21.73 3.87
N LEU A 160 12.39 21.00 2.98
CA LEU A 160 11.79 20.06 2.01
C LEU A 160 11.91 18.60 2.44
N TRP A 161 12.44 18.29 3.64
CA TRP A 161 12.60 16.91 4.10
C TRP A 161 11.29 16.22 4.48
N ASP A 162 10.21 17.00 4.63
CA ASP A 162 8.85 16.51 4.90
C ASP A 162 8.01 16.42 3.61
N GLU A 163 8.58 16.74 2.44
CA GLU A 163 7.90 16.58 1.16
C GLU A 163 7.81 15.08 0.79
N PRO A 164 6.68 14.61 0.22
CA PRO A 164 6.56 13.23 -0.22
C PRO A 164 7.64 12.88 -1.25
N SER A 165 8.21 11.68 -1.13
CA SER A 165 9.22 11.20 -2.07
C SER A 165 8.63 11.05 -3.48
N VAL A 166 9.51 10.98 -4.49
CA VAL A 166 9.12 10.72 -5.89
C VAL A 166 8.28 9.45 -5.99
N GLU A 167 8.65 8.44 -5.22
CA GLU A 167 7.97 7.15 -5.18
C GLU A 167 6.54 7.25 -4.63
N VAL A 168 6.32 8.00 -3.55
CA VAL A 168 4.97 8.21 -2.99
C VAL A 168 4.14 9.10 -3.93
N SER A 169 4.77 10.09 -4.54
CA SER A 169 4.14 10.94 -5.55
C SER A 169 3.71 10.14 -6.78
N ASP A 170 4.51 9.17 -7.20
CA ASP A 170 4.16 8.22 -8.25
C ASP A 170 3.04 7.27 -7.81
N MET A 171 3.07 6.79 -6.55
CA MET A 171 2.00 5.96 -5.97
C MET A 171 0.66 6.69 -6.00
N LYS A 172 0.64 7.99 -5.72
CA LYS A 172 -0.56 8.84 -5.86
C LYS A 172 -1.06 8.88 -7.30
N LYS A 173 -0.18 9.13 -8.27
CA LYS A 173 -0.58 9.18 -9.70
C LYS A 173 -1.16 7.85 -10.15
N GLN A 174 -0.51 6.75 -9.79
CA GLN A 174 -1.00 5.40 -10.09
C GLN A 174 -2.33 5.09 -9.39
N CYS A 175 -2.54 5.62 -8.17
CA CYS A 175 -3.82 5.51 -7.47
C CYS A 175 -4.94 6.21 -8.26
N GLU A 176 -4.70 7.45 -8.72
CA GLU A 176 -5.68 8.23 -9.51
C GLU A 176 -6.05 7.47 -10.78
N THR A 177 -5.05 7.05 -11.55
CA THR A 177 -5.27 6.23 -12.76
C THR A 177 -5.97 4.90 -12.45
N MET A 178 -5.70 4.27 -11.31
CA MET A 178 -6.37 3.03 -10.93
C MET A 178 -7.84 3.27 -10.58
N LEU A 179 -8.17 4.32 -9.83
CA LEU A 179 -9.57 4.66 -9.55
C LEU A 179 -10.33 4.98 -10.83
N GLU A 180 -9.76 5.80 -11.71
CA GLU A 180 -10.38 6.13 -13.01
C GLU A 180 -10.72 4.88 -13.83
N ASN A 181 -9.83 3.87 -13.85
CA ASN A 181 -10.05 2.66 -14.64
C ASN A 181 -11.00 1.65 -14.01
N TYR A 182 -11.19 1.71 -12.69
CA TYR A 182 -11.94 0.70 -11.93
C TYR A 182 -13.08 1.27 -11.09
N GLU A 183 -13.51 2.50 -11.36
CA GLU A 183 -14.60 3.19 -10.67
C GLU A 183 -15.88 2.35 -10.68
N GLU A 184 -16.30 1.88 -11.87
CA GLU A 184 -17.49 1.02 -12.01
C GLU A 184 -17.41 -0.26 -11.16
N VAL A 185 -16.22 -0.84 -11.01
CA VAL A 185 -15.99 -2.04 -10.20
C VAL A 185 -16.09 -1.72 -8.70
N VAL A 186 -15.60 -0.54 -8.30
CA VAL A 186 -15.71 -0.05 -6.92
C VAL A 186 -17.16 0.27 -6.57
N GLU A 187 -17.90 0.87 -7.49
CA GLU A 187 -19.34 1.12 -7.34
C GLU A 187 -20.14 -0.17 -7.20
N ASP A 188 -19.91 -1.15 -8.09
CA ASP A 188 -20.54 -2.46 -8.01
C ASP A 188 -20.25 -3.14 -6.67
N TRP A 189 -19.00 -3.07 -6.21
CA TRP A 189 -18.64 -3.58 -4.88
C TRP A 189 -19.41 -2.87 -3.77
N TYR A 190 -19.51 -1.54 -3.82
CA TYR A 190 -20.16 -0.74 -2.80
C TYR A 190 -21.66 -0.99 -2.72
N PHE A 191 -22.35 -1.22 -3.83
CA PHE A 191 -23.80 -1.45 -3.81
C PHE A 191 -24.18 -2.92 -3.64
N ASN A 192 -23.38 -3.85 -4.17
CA ASN A 192 -23.78 -5.26 -4.29
C ASN A 192 -22.90 -6.24 -3.47
N HIS A 193 -21.69 -5.85 -3.05
CA HIS A 193 -20.69 -6.80 -2.50
C HIS A 193 -19.97 -6.34 -1.23
N GLN A 194 -20.61 -5.52 -0.39
CA GLN A 194 -20.03 -5.08 0.89
C GLN A 194 -19.78 -6.22 1.90
N ASP A 195 -20.29 -7.43 1.65
CA ASP A 195 -19.97 -8.64 2.42
C ASP A 195 -18.52 -9.10 2.25
N GLN A 196 -17.86 -8.70 1.15
CA GLN A 196 -16.48 -9.04 0.85
C GLN A 196 -15.53 -7.86 1.12
N ARG A 197 -14.28 -8.17 1.48
CA ARG A 197 -13.24 -7.13 1.57
C ARG A 197 -12.94 -6.57 0.18
N LEU A 198 -12.90 -5.24 0.06
CA LEU A 198 -12.61 -4.54 -1.17
C LEU A 198 -11.26 -4.97 -1.77
N GLU A 199 -10.23 -5.18 -0.95
CA GLU A 199 -8.93 -5.69 -1.40
C GLU A 199 -9.07 -7.03 -2.16
N ALA A 200 -9.85 -7.95 -1.63
CA ALA A 200 -10.08 -9.25 -2.28
C ALA A 200 -10.97 -9.14 -3.51
N PHE A 201 -11.94 -8.21 -3.51
CA PHE A 201 -12.80 -7.98 -4.65
C PHE A 201 -12.04 -7.28 -5.78
N LEU A 202 -11.55 -6.06 -5.56
CA LEU A 202 -10.89 -5.24 -6.56
C LEU A 202 -9.49 -5.77 -6.92
N CYS A 203 -8.60 -5.92 -5.93
CA CYS A 203 -7.19 -6.20 -6.22
C CYS A 203 -7.00 -7.62 -6.75
N GLN A 204 -7.54 -8.64 -6.07
CA GLN A 204 -7.30 -10.03 -6.47
C GLN A 204 -8.04 -10.40 -7.76
N LYS A 205 -9.30 -9.99 -7.93
CA LYS A 205 -10.13 -10.44 -9.06
C LYS A 205 -10.04 -9.54 -10.30
N HIS A 206 -9.87 -8.23 -10.13
CA HIS A 206 -9.92 -7.28 -11.26
C HIS A 206 -8.53 -6.76 -11.64
N VAL A 207 -7.73 -6.29 -10.68
CA VAL A 207 -6.43 -5.64 -10.97
C VAL A 207 -5.30 -6.64 -11.20
N LEU A 208 -5.13 -7.63 -10.31
CA LEU A 208 -3.93 -8.47 -10.23
C LEU A 208 -4.06 -9.85 -10.87
N LYS A 209 -5.14 -10.13 -11.61
CA LYS A 209 -5.53 -11.45 -12.17
C LYS A 209 -4.40 -12.49 -12.29
N ASN A 210 -3.35 -12.19 -13.05
CA ASN A 210 -2.20 -13.07 -13.31
C ASN A 210 -0.84 -12.53 -12.81
N SER A 211 -0.84 -11.41 -12.08
CA SER A 211 0.38 -10.80 -11.53
C SER A 211 0.63 -11.24 -10.09
N ASP A 212 1.81 -10.94 -9.58
CA ASP A 212 2.19 -11.28 -8.21
C ASP A 212 1.25 -10.64 -7.19
N GLN A 213 0.64 -11.48 -6.35
CA GLN A 213 -0.25 -11.09 -5.24
C GLN A 213 0.47 -11.15 -3.89
N GLU A 214 1.80 -11.20 -3.90
CA GLU A 214 2.63 -11.33 -2.70
C GLU A 214 2.38 -10.17 -1.73
N CYS A 215 2.26 -8.94 -2.26
CA CYS A 215 2.05 -7.74 -1.45
C CYS A 215 0.81 -7.83 -0.53
N LEU A 216 -0.24 -8.55 -0.93
CA LEU A 216 -1.49 -8.65 -0.18
C LEU A 216 -1.39 -9.60 1.02
N LYS A 217 -0.41 -10.51 1.02
CA LYS A 217 -0.23 -11.53 2.07
C LYS A 217 0.69 -11.06 3.19
N GLU A 218 1.43 -9.99 2.96
CA GLU A 218 2.38 -9.42 3.89
C GLU A 218 1.65 -8.77 5.08
N ALA A 219 1.98 -9.22 6.29
CA ALA A 219 1.54 -8.60 7.53
C ALA A 219 2.76 -8.18 8.36
N TRP A 220 2.86 -6.89 8.67
CA TRP A 220 3.91 -6.37 9.54
C TRP A 220 3.67 -6.87 10.98
N LYS A 221 4.55 -7.74 11.46
CA LYS A 221 4.62 -8.07 12.89
C LYS A 221 5.43 -6.96 13.53
N GLY A 222 4.72 -5.91 13.97
CA GLY A 222 5.24 -4.65 14.53
C GLY A 222 6.62 -4.67 15.20
N ASP A 223 7.32 -3.55 15.08
CA ASP A 223 8.47 -3.23 15.92
C ASP A 223 8.06 -3.35 17.41
N PRO A 224 8.85 -4.01 18.28
CA PRO A 224 8.57 -4.11 19.71
C PRO A 224 8.17 -2.79 20.38
N GLY A 225 8.64 -1.63 19.88
CA GLY A 225 8.41 -0.31 20.47
C GLY A 225 6.99 0.27 20.31
N GLU A 226 6.22 -0.13 19.30
CA GLU A 226 4.87 0.44 19.06
C GLU A 226 3.79 -0.24 19.92
N LYS A 227 4.02 -1.52 20.26
CA LYS A 227 3.22 -2.27 21.24
C LYS A 227 3.40 -1.72 22.66
N GLU A 228 4.54 -1.11 22.94
CA GLU A 228 4.83 -0.51 24.25
C GLU A 228 4.16 0.85 24.41
N LYS A 229 4.20 1.70 23.36
CA LYS A 229 3.50 3.01 23.35
C LYS A 229 1.98 2.88 23.43
N SER A 230 1.39 1.92 22.72
CA SER A 230 -0.05 1.66 22.77
C SER A 230 -0.52 1.06 24.11
N LYS A 231 0.34 0.28 24.79
CA LYS A 231 0.09 -0.16 26.17
C LYS A 231 0.20 1.00 27.16
N LEU A 232 1.20 1.87 26.99
CA LEU A 232 1.42 3.00 27.88
C LEU A 232 0.29 4.04 27.78
N GLN A 233 -0.23 4.31 26.58
CA GLN A 233 -1.39 5.17 26.38
C GLN A 233 -2.67 4.58 26.97
N LYS A 234 -2.92 3.27 26.78
CA LYS A 234 -4.08 2.61 27.42
C LYS A 234 -4.01 2.65 28.93
N ASN A 235 -2.84 2.37 29.51
CA ASN A 235 -2.65 2.42 30.96
C ASN A 235 -2.82 3.85 31.51
N SER A 236 -2.37 4.87 30.77
CA SER A 236 -2.56 6.28 31.12
C SER A 236 -4.04 6.68 31.12
N GLU A 237 -4.80 6.20 30.14
CA GLU A 237 -6.21 6.54 29.93
C GLU A 237 -7.14 5.78 30.90
N GLU A 238 -6.73 4.59 31.32
CA GLU A 238 -7.39 3.78 32.35
C GLU A 238 -7.11 4.36 33.76
N ALA A 239 -5.88 4.75 34.06
CA ALA A 239 -5.52 5.42 35.31
C ALA A 239 -6.24 6.78 35.49
N SER A 240 -6.45 7.54 34.41
CA SER A 240 -7.22 8.78 34.48
C SER A 240 -8.71 8.54 34.76
N LYS A 241 -9.29 7.42 34.31
CA LYS A 241 -10.69 7.08 34.57
C LYS A 241 -10.91 6.57 36.00
N GLU A 242 -9.98 5.80 36.53
CA GLU A 242 -10.02 5.35 37.93
C GLU A 242 -9.93 6.54 38.90
N LEU A 243 -9.08 7.53 38.62
CA LEU A 243 -8.99 8.78 39.40
C LEU A 243 -10.27 9.64 39.31
N GLU A 244 -10.94 9.66 38.16
CA GLU A 244 -12.23 10.33 37.99
C GLU A 244 -13.35 9.61 38.75
N GLU A 245 -13.40 8.28 38.74
CA GLU A 245 -14.38 7.48 39.48
C GLU A 245 -14.20 7.59 41.01
N GLU A 246 -12.96 7.58 41.52
CA GLU A 246 -12.68 7.80 42.95
C GLU A 246 -13.09 9.21 43.40
N SER A 247 -12.82 10.24 42.59
CA SER A 247 -13.23 11.62 42.89
C SER A 247 -14.76 11.82 42.91
N MET A 248 -15.49 11.00 42.15
CA MET A 248 -16.95 11.02 42.09
C MET A 248 -17.58 10.27 43.27
N ALA A 249 -16.94 9.19 43.74
CA ALA A 249 -17.36 8.44 44.91
C ALA A 249 -17.17 9.24 46.22
N ASP A 250 -16.08 10.00 46.35
CA ASP A 250 -15.84 10.85 47.52
C ASP A 250 -16.80 12.05 47.60
N ASN A 251 -17.18 12.63 46.45
CA ASN A 251 -18.19 13.69 46.40
C ASN A 251 -19.61 13.20 46.75
N LEU A 252 -19.93 11.91 46.55
CA LEU A 252 -21.23 11.37 46.96
C LEU A 252 -21.29 11.06 48.46
N ARG A 253 -20.13 10.89 49.11
CA ARG A 253 -20.01 10.65 50.55
C ARG A 253 -20.11 11.93 51.39
N SER A 254 -19.80 13.08 50.81
CA SER A 254 -19.89 14.40 51.48
C SER A 254 -21.27 15.06 51.44
N VAL A 255 -22.20 14.55 50.64
CA VAL A 255 -23.59 15.08 50.52
C VAL A 255 -24.59 14.35 51.45
N GLY A 256 -24.16 13.29 52.14
CA GLY A 256 -25.00 12.47 53.01
C GLY A 256 -25.07 12.90 54.49
N GLU A 257 -24.38 13.96 54.90
CA GLU A 257 -24.43 14.52 56.26
C GLU A 257 -24.87 15.99 56.23
N LEU A 258 -26.14 16.24 55.89
CA LEU A 258 -26.89 17.44 56.26
C LEU A 258 -28.39 17.10 56.39
#